data_AF-A0A3D0M3B3-F1
#
_entry.id   AF-A0A3D0M3B3-F1
#
_cell.length_a   1.000
_cell.length_b   1.000
_cell.length_c   1.000
_cell.angle_alpha   90.00
_cell.angle_beta   90.00
_cell.angle_gamma   90.00
#
_symmetry.space_group_name_H-M   'P 1'
#
loop_
_entity.id
_entity.type
_entity.pdbx_description
1 polymer ?
#
loop_
_entity_poly.entity_id
_entity_poly.type
_entity_poly.pdbx_seq_one_letter_code
_entity_poly.pdbx_strand_id
1 'polypeptide(L)'
;MALLYSKVALLANDCMSTVEFLVCGIPREADDLAGYTAYEDFVEEHSDSECFDVTAEAYVYGNGETEIANIYEIAAFTQRGDDFLKHPEVQLIEKVNFEIYNGQNNMEMEL
;
A
#
# COMPACT_ATOMS: atom_id res chain seq x y z
N MET A 1 -12.52 -16.34 11.44
CA MET A 1 -11.38 -16.00 10.59
C MET A 1 -11.18 -14.51 10.70
N ALA A 2 -9.92 -14.08 10.76
CA ALA A 2 -9.55 -12.68 10.81
C ALA A 2 -8.71 -12.36 9.57
N LEU A 3 -8.98 -11.24 8.91
CA LEU A 3 -8.40 -10.91 7.61
C LEU A 3 -7.31 -9.85 7.75
N LEU A 4 -6.11 -10.16 7.25
CA LEU A 4 -4.93 -9.31 7.26
C LEU A 4 -4.82 -8.50 5.98
N TYR A 5 -4.78 -7.18 6.13
CA TYR A 5 -4.63 -6.21 5.06
C TYR A 5 -3.85 -5.00 5.56
N SER A 6 -3.39 -4.13 4.67
CA SER A 6 -2.75 -2.87 5.05
C SER A 6 -3.42 -1.67 4.39
N LYS A 7 -3.47 -0.55 5.10
CA LYS A 7 -3.62 0.77 4.49
C LYS A 7 -2.24 1.29 4.16
N VAL A 8 -2.00 1.55 2.89
CA VAL A 8 -0.75 2.08 2.37
C VAL A 8 -0.96 3.55 2.06
N ALA A 9 -0.02 4.38 2.49
CA ALA A 9 0.13 5.76 2.06
C ALA A 9 1.48 5.90 1.35
N LEU A 10 1.45 6.37 0.10
CA LEU A 10 2.65 6.77 -0.62
C LEU A 10 2.80 8.28 -0.54
N LEU A 11 4.04 8.74 -0.45
CA LEU A 11 4.42 10.15 -0.48
C LEU A 11 5.55 10.32 -1.50
N ALA A 12 5.37 11.23 -2.45
CA ALA A 12 6.41 11.59 -3.38
C ALA A 12 7.49 12.44 -2.70
N ASN A 13 8.70 12.48 -3.28
CA ASN A 13 9.83 13.28 -2.78
C ASN A 13 9.55 14.79 -2.64
N ASP A 14 8.53 15.31 -3.32
CA ASP A 14 8.07 16.69 -3.16
C ASP A 14 7.34 16.97 -1.84
N CYS A 15 7.05 15.91 -1.06
CA CYS A 15 6.33 15.93 0.21
C CYS A 15 4.94 16.58 0.14
N MET A 16 4.38 16.77 -1.05
CA MET A 16 3.06 17.38 -1.27
C MET A 16 2.07 16.39 -1.88
N SER A 17 2.54 15.50 -2.75
CA SER A 17 1.70 14.50 -3.40
C SER A 17 1.63 13.21 -2.61
N THR A 18 0.42 12.77 -2.29
CA THR A 18 0.18 11.52 -1.57
C THR A 18 -1.04 10.78 -2.11
N VAL A 19 -0.99 9.45 -2.05
CA VAL A 19 -2.11 8.57 -2.35
C VAL A 19 -2.26 7.55 -1.23
N GLU A 20 -3.50 7.17 -0.92
CA GLU A 20 -3.81 6.12 0.05
C GLU A 20 -4.68 5.03 -0.58
N PHE A 21 -4.37 3.77 -0.30
CA PHE A 21 -5.17 2.62 -0.76
C PHE A 21 -4.98 1.41 0.16
N LEU A 22 -5.85 0.41 0.00
CA LEU A 22 -5.79 -0.84 0.74
C LEU A 22 -5.10 -1.94 -0.09
N VAL A 23 -4.31 -2.78 0.56
CA VAL A 23 -3.62 -3.92 -0.04
C VAL A 23 -3.78 -5.19 0.80
N CYS A 24 -3.65 -6.34 0.16
CA CYS A 24 -3.53 -7.64 0.80
C CYS A 24 -2.25 -7.71 1.66
N GLY A 25 -2.34 -8.25 2.88
CA GLY A 25 -1.15 -8.55 3.68
C GLY A 25 -0.41 -7.32 4.23
N ILE A 26 0.89 -7.47 4.47
CA ILE A 26 1.80 -6.40 4.95
C ILE A 26 2.89 -6.19 3.90
N PRO A 27 2.81 -5.13 3.08
CA PRO A 27 3.82 -4.88 2.06
C PRO A 27 5.16 -4.47 2.71
N ARG A 28 6.24 -4.90 2.09
CA ARG A 28 7.64 -4.65 2.50
C ARG A 28 8.50 -4.17 1.34
N GLU A 29 8.07 -4.38 0.10
CA GLU A 29 8.77 -3.98 -1.11
C GLU A 29 7.80 -3.54 -2.21
N ALA A 30 8.35 -2.99 -3.30
CA ALA A 30 7.56 -2.51 -4.43
C ALA A 30 6.71 -3.60 -5.10
N ASP A 31 7.24 -4.83 -5.16
CA ASP A 31 6.56 -5.98 -5.77
C ASP A 31 5.27 -6.34 -5.03
N ASP A 32 5.16 -6.06 -3.72
CA ASP A 32 3.94 -6.27 -2.95
C ASP A 32 2.81 -5.30 -3.35
N LEU A 33 3.16 -4.17 -3.98
CA LEU A 33 2.24 -3.14 -4.44
C LEU A 33 1.97 -3.22 -5.95
N ALA A 34 2.67 -4.08 -6.68
CA ALA A 34 2.47 -4.26 -8.12
C ALA A 34 1.05 -4.78 -8.42
N GLY A 35 0.41 -4.26 -9.47
CA GLY A 35 -0.95 -4.62 -9.85
C GLY A 35 -2.05 -3.85 -9.10
N TYR A 36 -1.70 -2.98 -8.15
CA TYR A 36 -2.65 -2.02 -7.58
C TYR A 36 -2.65 -0.75 -8.43
N THR A 37 -3.77 -0.45 -9.07
CA THR A 37 -3.91 0.72 -9.95
C THR A 37 -3.54 2.03 -9.26
N ALA A 38 -3.89 2.21 -7.98
CA ALA A 38 -3.54 3.43 -7.24
C ALA A 38 -2.01 3.60 -7.04
N TYR A 39 -1.26 2.51 -6.96
CA TYR A 39 0.20 2.54 -6.92
C TYR A 39 0.77 2.84 -8.30
N GLU A 40 0.32 2.13 -9.32
CA GLU A 40 0.80 2.27 -10.70
C GLU A 40 0.55 3.68 -11.24
N ASP A 41 -0.67 4.20 -11.08
CA ASP A 41 -1.05 5.56 -11.49
C ASP A 41 -0.20 6.60 -10.76
N PHE A 42 0.03 6.44 -9.46
CA PHE A 42 0.81 7.40 -8.67
C PHE A 42 2.28 7.44 -9.09
N VAL A 43 2.88 6.28 -9.35
CA VAL A 43 4.26 6.19 -9.85
C VAL A 43 4.36 6.77 -11.27
N GLU A 44 3.37 6.55 -12.14
CA GLU A 44 3.32 7.13 -13.49
C GLU A 44 3.20 8.66 -13.46
N GLU A 45 2.29 9.19 -12.64
CA GLU A 45 2.08 10.63 -12.44
C GLU A 45 3.32 11.35 -11.89
N HIS A 46 4.13 10.63 -11.11
CA HIS A 46 5.35 11.15 -10.47
C HIS A 46 6.60 10.46 -11.02
N SER A 47 6.64 10.24 -12.33
CA SER A 47 7.77 9.60 -13.01
C SER A 47 9.12 10.33 -12.82
N ASP A 48 9.09 11.64 -12.50
CA ASP A 48 10.28 12.44 -12.17
C ASP A 48 10.76 12.28 -10.71
N SER A 49 9.97 11.68 -9.82
CA SER A 49 10.36 11.44 -8.43
C SER A 49 11.42 10.34 -8.34
N GLU A 50 12.49 10.58 -7.58
CA GLU A 50 13.59 9.61 -7.39
C GLU A 50 13.17 8.43 -6.51
N CYS A 51 12.36 8.71 -5.49
CA CYS A 51 11.84 7.70 -4.58
C CYS A 51 10.45 8.11 -4.05
N PHE A 52 9.79 7.12 -3.46
CA PHE A 52 8.53 7.24 -2.77
C PHE A 52 8.68 6.72 -1.34
N ASP A 53 8.31 7.53 -0.36
CA ASP A 53 8.16 7.10 1.01
C ASP A 53 6.85 6.34 1.15
N VAL A 54 6.92 5.10 1.63
CA VAL A 54 5.77 4.24 1.85
C VAL A 54 5.54 4.05 3.34
N THR A 55 4.33 4.37 3.79
CA THR A 55 3.84 4.02 5.12
C THR A 55 2.73 2.97 4.98
N ALA A 56 2.95 1.78 5.53
CA ALA A 56 1.95 0.72 5.56
C ALA A 56 1.50 0.45 6.99
N GLU A 57 0.22 0.65 7.26
CA GLU A 57 -0.43 0.29 8.53
C GLU A 57 -1.18 -1.02 8.33
N ALA A 58 -0.71 -2.08 8.98
CA ALA A 58 -1.26 -3.42 8.89
C ALA A 58 -2.37 -3.63 9.92
N TYR A 59 -3.50 -4.12 9.44
CA TYR A 59 -4.71 -4.32 10.20
C TYR A 59 -5.19 -5.77 10.11
N VAL A 60 -5.85 -6.22 11.17
CA VAL A 60 -6.63 -7.46 11.17
C VAL A 60 -8.09 -7.12 11.41
N TYR A 61 -8.99 -7.62 10.56
CA TYR A 61 -10.45 -7.48 10.70
C TYR A 61 -11.12 -8.82 11.05
N GLY A 62 -11.83 -8.87 12.16
CA GLY A 62 -12.61 -10.02 12.61
C GLY A 62 -11.93 -10.82 13.72
N ASN A 63 -12.46 -12.02 13.98
CA ASN A 63 -12.03 -12.85 15.11
C ASN A 63 -11.64 -14.26 14.65
N GLY A 64 -10.51 -14.77 15.13
CA GLY A 64 -10.03 -16.14 14.88
C GLY A 64 -8.65 -16.20 14.22
N GLU A 65 -8.37 -17.32 13.53
CA GLU A 65 -7.12 -17.51 12.78
C GLU A 65 -6.98 -16.45 11.70
N THR A 66 -5.76 -15.91 11.57
CA THR A 66 -5.45 -14.82 10.64
C THR A 66 -5.09 -15.37 9.28
N GLU A 67 -5.75 -14.86 8.25
CA GLU A 67 -5.46 -15.15 6.84
C GLU A 67 -5.22 -13.85 6.09
N ILE A 68 -4.41 -13.91 5.03
CA ILE A 68 -4.19 -12.76 4.14
C ILE A 68 -5.49 -12.49 3.38
N ALA A 69 -5.98 -11.25 3.46
CA ALA A 69 -7.14 -10.82 2.69
C ALA A 69 -6.85 -11.00 1.18
N ASN A 70 -7.83 -11.47 0.43
CA ASN A 70 -7.77 -11.54 -1.02
C ASN A 70 -8.32 -10.25 -1.67
N ILE A 71 -8.12 -10.12 -2.98
CA ILE A 71 -8.48 -8.90 -3.72
C ILE A 71 -9.98 -8.56 -3.65
N TYR A 72 -10.87 -9.56 -3.54
CA TYR A 72 -12.31 -9.31 -3.41
C TYR A 72 -12.67 -8.74 -2.04
N GLU A 73 -11.98 -9.18 -0.99
CA GLU A 73 -12.13 -8.65 0.36
C GLU A 73 -11.60 -7.22 0.46
N ILE A 74 -10.43 -6.95 -0.15
CA ILE A 74 -9.89 -5.59 -0.27
C ILE A 74 -10.86 -4.68 -1.00
N ALA A 75 -11.41 -5.11 -2.15
CA ALA A 75 -12.40 -4.33 -2.89
C ALA A 75 -13.65 -4.04 -2.04
N ALA A 76 -14.12 -5.02 -1.24
CA ALA A 76 -15.24 -4.84 -0.34
C ALA A 76 -14.92 -3.87 0.81
N PHE A 77 -13.69 -3.87 1.34
CA PHE A 77 -13.24 -2.93 2.37
C PHE A 77 -13.11 -1.52 1.83
N THR A 78 -12.53 -1.34 0.64
CA THR A 78 -12.41 -0.05 -0.05
C THR A 78 -13.78 0.60 -0.26
N GLN A 79 -14.80 -0.17 -0.66
CA GLN A 79 -16.17 0.34 -0.83
C GLN A 79 -16.81 0.85 0.47
N ARG A 80 -16.34 0.40 1.64
CA ARG A 80 -16.82 0.86 2.94
C ARG A 80 -16.18 2.19 3.37
N GLY A 81 -15.10 2.60 2.70
CA GLY A 81 -14.40 3.87 2.95
C GLY A 81 -13.67 3.93 4.30
N ASP A 82 -13.16 5.11 4.65
CA ASP A 82 -12.29 5.31 5.83
C ASP A 82 -12.93 4.96 7.17
N ASP A 83 -14.27 5.00 7.26
CA ASP A 83 -14.98 4.62 8.48
C ASP A 83 -14.83 3.13 8.80
N PHE A 84 -14.50 2.29 7.81
CA PHE A 84 -14.20 0.88 8.03
C PHE A 84 -13.04 0.67 9.00
N LEU A 85 -12.01 1.51 8.93
CA LEU A 85 -10.83 1.39 9.80
C LEU A 85 -11.15 1.71 11.26
N LYS A 86 -12.26 2.38 11.53
CA LYS A 86 -12.76 2.67 12.89
C LYS A 86 -13.66 1.58 13.45
N HIS A 87 -13.93 0.52 12.67
CA HIS A 87 -14.77 -0.57 13.11
C HIS A 87 -14.15 -1.27 14.34
N PRO A 88 -14.93 -1.61 15.38
CA PRO A 88 -14.38 -2.14 16.64
C PRO A 88 -13.65 -3.49 16.50
N GLU A 89 -13.91 -4.22 15.43
CA GLU A 89 -13.22 -5.48 15.10
C GLU A 89 -11.99 -5.29 14.19
N VAL A 90 -11.63 -4.04 13.86
CA VAL A 90 -10.39 -3.72 13.16
C VAL A 90 -9.32 -3.39 14.18
N GLN A 91 -8.20 -4.09 14.11
CA GLN A 91 -7.07 -3.90 15.02
C GLN A 91 -5.82 -3.58 14.21
N LEU A 92 -5.17 -2.45 14.50
CA LEU A 92 -3.82 -2.16 14.01
C LEU A 92 -2.84 -3.11 14.70
N ILE A 93 -2.06 -3.86 13.93
CA ILE A 93 -1.10 -4.84 14.45
C ILE A 93 0.36 -4.43 14.21
N GLU A 94 0.64 -3.70 13.13
CA GLU A 94 1.99 -3.28 12.78
C GLU A 94 1.94 -2.01 11.93
N LYS A 95 2.99 -1.19 12.03
CA LYS A 95 3.26 -0.08 11.12
C LYS A 95 4.65 -0.24 10.54
N VAL A 96 4.74 -0.22 9.22
CA VAL A 96 5.97 -0.40 8.45
C VAL A 96 6.22 0.86 7.65
N ASN A 97 7.48 1.28 7.56
CA ASN A 97 7.91 2.35 6.68
C ASN A 97 9.08 1.85 5.84
N PHE A 98 9.04 2.10 4.54
CA PHE A 98 10.09 1.74 3.60
C PHE A 98 10.09 2.70 2.42
N GLU A 99 11.19 2.77 1.69
CA GLU A 99 11.32 3.59 0.49
C GLU A 99 11.29 2.71 -0.76
N ILE A 100 10.59 3.17 -1.80
CA ILE A 100 10.65 2.59 -3.14
C ILE A 100 11.43 3.55 -4.02
N TYR A 101 12.53 3.09 -4.60
CA TYR A 101 13.29 3.88 -5.57
C TYR A 101 12.69 3.72 -6.96
N ASN A 102 12.40 4.85 -7.60
CA ASN A 102 11.88 4.88 -8.96
C ASN A 102 13.01 4.54 -9.94
N GLY A 103 13.06 3.28 -10.35
CA GLY A 103 14.07 2.75 -11.26
C GLY A 103 13.83 3.12 -12.73
N GLN A 104 13.89 4.41 -13.07
CA GLN A 104 14.13 4.90 -14.44
C GLN A 104 15.53 5.54 -14.54
N ASN A 105 16.54 4.87 -13.99
CA ASN A 105 17.91 5.04 -14.47
C ASN A 105 18.32 3.72 -15.11
N ASN A 106 17.76 3.46 -16.29
CA ASN A 106 18.39 2.59 -17.27
C ASN A 106 19.73 3.26 -17.64
N MET A 107 20.78 2.97 -16.86
CA MET A 107 22.14 3.05 -17.35
C MET A 107 22.31 2.00 -18.45
N GLU A 108 21.73 2.26 -19.61
CA GLU A 108 22.14 1.73 -20.89
C GLU A 108 22.64 2.91 -21.74
N MET A 109 23.72 3.53 -21.31
CA MET A 109 24.66 4.17 -22.24
C MET A 109 25.98 3.42 -22.13
N GLU A 110 25.97 2.16 -22.56
CA GLU A 110 27.16 1.55 -23.16
C GLU A 110 27.15 1.89 -24.65
N LEU A 111 27.78 3.00 -25.03
CA LEU A 111 28.37 3.23 -26.36
C LEU A 111 29.60 4.13 -26.25
#